data_AF-A0A5K0Y665-F1
#
_entry.id   AF-A0A5K0Y665-F1
#
_cell.length_a   1.000
_cell.length_b   1.000
_cell.length_c   1.000
_cell.angle_alpha   90.00
_cell.angle_beta   90.00
_cell.angle_gamma   90.00
#
_symmetry.space_group_name_H-M   'P 1'
#
loop_
_entity.id
_entity.type
_entity.pdbx_description
1 polymer ?
#
loop_
_entity_poly.entity_id
_entity_poly.type
_entity_poly.pdbx_seq_one_letter_code
_entity_poly.pdbx_strand_id
1 'polypeptide(L)' 'VGFGRGNLPRSVQIYMNEARVAEEQAQQHTRNLLRDAWRRLNRELLSAQQQQQQTAFSLSFMNVALNIARVSQCMYHY' A
#
# COMPACT_ATOMS: atom_id res chain seq x y z
N VAL A 1 9.18 9.14 26.17
CA VAL A 1 8.61 8.22 25.15
C VAL A 1 9.77 7.44 24.55
N GLY A 2 9.97 6.19 24.99
CA GLY A 2 11.13 5.40 24.61
C GLY A 2 10.97 4.80 23.22
N PHE A 3 11.80 5.23 22.27
CA PHE A 3 11.99 4.51 21.01
C PHE A 3 12.75 3.22 21.30
N GLY A 4 11.99 2.12 21.49
CA GLY A 4 12.55 0.79 21.59
C GLY A 4 13.23 0.37 20.27
N ARG A 5 14.55 0.22 20.34
CA ARG A 5 15.46 -0.50 19.44
C ARG A 5 15.23 -0.29 17.94
N GLY A 6 15.89 0.71 17.36
CA GLY A 6 16.35 0.72 15.96
C GLY A 6 15.29 0.65 14.85
N ASN A 7 13.99 0.70 15.18
CA ASN A 7 12.95 0.74 14.16
C ASN A 7 12.85 2.14 13.57
N LEU A 8 13.02 2.24 12.24
CA LEU A 8 12.67 3.45 11.48
C LEU A 8 11.25 3.89 11.85
N PRO A 9 10.99 5.21 11.92
CA PRO A 9 9.65 5.70 12.23
C PRO A 9 8.66 5.14 11.21
N ARG A 10 7.54 4.58 11.70
CA ARG A 10 6.48 4.05 10.85
C ARG A 10 5.92 5.18 9.98
N SER A 11 5.39 4.87 8.80
CA SER A 11 4.76 5.86 7.90
C SER A 11 3.76 6.78 8.62
N VAL A 12 2.98 6.21 9.55
CA VAL A 12 2.06 6.96 10.44
C VAL A 12 2.81 7.98 11.29
N GLN A 13 3.93 7.62 11.92
CA GLN A 13 4.70 8.52 12.78
C GLN A 13 5.40 9.61 11.98
N ILE A 14 5.90 9.29 10.78
CA ILE A 14 6.47 10.26 9.84
C ILE A 14 5.41 11.30 9.48
N TYR A 15 4.26 10.85 8.98
CA TYR A 15 3.17 11.74 8.57
C TYR A 15 2.60 12.56 9.75
N MET A 16 2.50 11.95 10.93
CA MET A 16 2.10 12.64 12.16
C MET A 16 3.03 13.82 12.47
N ASN A 17 4.35 13.62 12.35
CA ASN A 17 5.34 14.65 12.61
C ASN A 17 5.39 15.73 11.50
N GLU A 18 5.32 15.31 10.23
CA GLU A 18 5.35 16.22 9.08
C GLU A 18 4.11 17.11 8.99
N ALA A 19 2.91 16.52 9.14
CA ALA A 19 1.64 17.23 9.05
C ALA A 19 1.17 17.80 10.41
N ARG A 20 1.89 17.52 11.50
CA ARG A 20 1.53 17.89 12.89
C ARG A 20 0.09 17.52 13.26
N VAL A 21 -0.34 16.33 12.85
CA VAL A 21 -1.69 15.82 13.09
C VAL A 21 -1.71 14.82 14.24
N ALA A 22 -2.91 14.48 14.74
CA ALA A 22 -3.08 13.39 15.70
C ALA A 22 -2.80 12.02 15.05
N GLU A 23 -2.40 11.04 15.87
CA GLU A 23 -2.09 9.68 15.41
C GLU A 23 -3.27 9.06 14.64
N GLU A 24 -4.51 9.22 15.12
CA GLU A 24 -5.70 8.69 14.44
C GLU A 24 -5.85 9.24 13.01
N GLN A 25 -5.59 10.53 12.81
CA GLN A 25 -5.65 11.18 11.50
C GLN A 25 -4.53 10.66 10.60
N ALA A 26 -3.33 10.45 11.15
CA ALA A 26 -2.20 9.89 10.43
C ALA A 26 -2.40 8.42 10.03
N GLN A 27 -3.00 7.63 10.93
CA GLN A 27 -3.40 6.25 10.64
C GLN A 27 -4.47 6.23 9.55
N GLN A 28 -5.49 7.09 9.63
CA GLN A 28 -6.54 7.16 8.63
C GLN A 28 -6.01 7.58 7.26
N HIS A 29 -5.09 8.56 7.23
CA HIS A 29 -4.42 8.98 6.00
C HIS A 29 -3.65 7.80 5.36
N THR A 30 -2.88 7.07 6.17
CA THR A 30 -2.14 5.89 5.70
C THR A 30 -3.07 4.79 5.18
N ARG A 31 -4.18 4.52 5.87
CA ARG A 31 -5.22 3.58 5.40
C ARG A 31 -5.82 4.00 4.06
N ASN A 32 -6.10 5.29 3.88
CA ASN A 32 -6.62 5.83 2.63
C ASN A 32 -5.60 5.68 1.49
N LEU A 33 -4.31 5.98 1.73
CA LEU A 33 -3.25 5.79 0.74
C LEU A 33 -3.12 4.33 0.30
N LEU A 34 -3.18 3.37 1.23
CA LEU A 34 -3.18 1.94 0.91
C LEU A 34 -4.39 1.56 0.04
N ARG A 35 -5.58 2.05 0.39
CA ARG A 35 -6.80 1.81 -0.39
C ARG A 35 -6.70 2.38 -1.81
N ASP A 36 -6.09 3.55 -1.96
CA ASP A 36 -5.89 4.20 -3.27
C ASP A 36 -4.88 3.44 -4.12
N ALA A 37 -3.76 3.02 -3.54
CA ALA A 37 -2.78 2.17 -4.20
C ALA A 37 -3.42 0.84 -4.67
N TRP A 38 -4.26 0.23 -3.82
CA TRP A 38 -4.99 -0.99 -4.17
C TRP A 38 -5.96 -0.78 -5.34
N ARG A 39 -6.70 0.34 -5.34
CA ARG A 39 -7.58 0.70 -6.45
C ARG A 39 -6.82 0.90 -7.76
N ARG A 40 -5.64 1.52 -7.72
CA ARG A 40 -4.77 1.69 -8.90
C ARG A 40 -4.28 0.36 -9.43
N LEU A 41 -3.74 -0.51 -8.57
CA LEU A 41 -3.27 -1.85 -8.97
C LEU A 41 -4.36 -2.69 -9.65
N ASN A 42 -5.58 -2.68 -9.10
CA ASN A 42 -6.69 -3.42 -9.73
C ASN A 42 -7.08 -2.83 -11.09
N ARG A 43 -7.03 -1.52 -11.27
CA ARG A 43 -7.30 -0.88 -12.57
C ARG A 43 -6.25 -1.27 -13.61
N GLU A 44 -4.97 -1.24 -13.25
CA GLU A 44 -3.88 -1.64 -14.13
C GLU A 44 -3.97 -3.12 -14.52
N LEU A 45 -4.43 -3.99 -13.62
CA LEU A 45 -4.69 -5.38 -13.98
C LEU A 45 -5.85 -5.51 -14.98
N LEU A 46 -6.96 -4.80 -14.73
CA LEU A 46 -8.12 -4.85 -15.61
C LEU A 46 -7.79 -4.31 -17.00
N SER A 47 -7.03 -3.20 -17.10
CA SER A 47 -6.55 -2.67 -18.38
C SER A 47 -5.60 -3.66 -19.06
N ALA A 48 -4.67 -4.26 -18.30
CA ALA A 48 -3.75 -5.28 -18.80
C ALA A 48 -4.45 -6.53 -19.37
N GLN A 49 -5.54 -6.97 -18.73
CA GLN A 49 -6.31 -8.11 -19.20
C GLN A 49 -7.12 -7.77 -20.46
N GLN A 50 -7.63 -6.54 -20.57
CA GLN A 50 -8.36 -6.06 -21.74
C GLN A 50 -7.43 -5.78 -22.93
N GLN A 51 -6.22 -5.29 -22.67
CA GLN A 51 -5.20 -4.98 -23.65
C GLN A 51 -4.10 -6.06 -23.61
N GLN A 52 -4.40 -7.27 -24.10
CA GLN A 52 -3.49 -8.43 -24.11
C GLN A 52 -2.08 -8.20 -24.70
N GLN A 53 -1.78 -7.02 -25.27
CA GLN A 53 -0.53 -6.72 -25.98
C GLN A 53 0.22 -5.45 -25.53
N GLN A 54 -0.28 -4.64 -24.58
CA GLN A 54 0.34 -3.34 -24.22
C GLN A 54 0.88 -3.25 -22.78
N THR A 55 1.10 -4.38 -22.11
CA THR A 55 1.57 -4.37 -20.72
C THR A 55 3.09 -4.52 -20.67
N ALA A 56 3.77 -3.69 -19.88
CA ALA A 56 5.22 -3.78 -19.68
C ALA A 56 5.66 -5.09 -19.01
N PHE A 57 4.73 -5.79 -18.35
CA PHE A 57 4.96 -7.03 -17.62
C PHE A 57 4.00 -8.14 -18.06
N SER A 58 4.38 -9.40 -17.86
CA SER A 58 3.50 -10.54 -18.14
C SER A 58 2.33 -10.61 -17.16
N LEU A 59 1.19 -11.17 -17.59
CA LEU A 59 0.02 -11.42 -16.73
C LEU A 59 0.40 -12.22 -15.47
N SER A 60 1.29 -13.21 -15.61
CA SER A 60 1.78 -14.01 -14.49
C SER A 60 2.52 -13.16 -13.45
N PHE A 61 3.38 -12.24 -13.88
CA PHE A 61 4.09 -11.33 -12.98
C PHE A 61 3.12 -10.41 -12.22
N MET A 62 2.15 -9.84 -12.93
CA MET A 62 1.15 -8.96 -12.33
C MET A 62 0.28 -9.70 -11.28
N ASN A 63 -0.10 -10.95 -11.55
CA ASN A 63 -0.82 -11.79 -10.60
C ASN A 63 0.00 -12.07 -9.33
N VAL A 64 1.31 -12.34 -9.45
CA VAL A 64 2.19 -12.53 -8.30
C VAL A 64 2.29 -11.24 -7.47
N ALA A 65 2.48 -10.08 -8.10
CA ALA A 65 2.54 -8.80 -7.41
C ALA A 65 1.24 -8.50 -6.62
N LEU A 66 0.08 -8.80 -7.21
CA LEU A 66 -1.21 -8.69 -6.53
C LEU A 66 -1.35 -9.63 -5.34
N ASN A 67 -0.91 -10.89 -5.48
CA ASN A 67 -0.98 -11.84 -4.38
C ASN A 67 -0.10 -11.43 -3.21
N ILE A 68 1.10 -10.87 -3.47
CA ILE A 68 1.95 -10.31 -2.41
C ILE A 68 1.21 -9.18 -1.67
N ALA A 69 0.62 -8.23 -2.40
CA ALA A 69 -0.13 -7.13 -1.80
C ALA A 69 -1.36 -7.60 -1.00
N ARG A 70 -2.07 -8.64 -1.47
CA ARG A 70 -3.17 -9.28 -0.72
C ARG A 70 -2.70 -9.90 0.58
N VAL A 71 -1.60 -10.66 0.54
CA VAL A 71 -1.01 -11.27 1.73
C VAL A 71 -0.60 -10.18 2.73
N SER A 72 0.03 -9.10 2.27
CA SER A 72 0.36 -7.96 3.15
C SER A 72 -0.89 -7.34 3.79
N GLN A 73 -1.99 -7.19 3.05
CA GLN A 73 -3.25 -6.72 3.64
C GLN A 73 -3.78 -7.73 4.67
N CYS A 74 -3.88 -9.01 4.35
CA CYS A 74 -4.37 -10.01 5.31
C CYS A 74 -3.54 -10.08 6.59
N MET A 75 -2.21 -9.92 6.49
CA MET A 75 -1.31 -10.05 7.64
C MET A 75 -1.24 -8.80 8.52
N TYR A 76 -1.47 -7.61 7.96
CA TYR A 76 -1.24 -6.34 8.66
C TYR A 76 -2.49 -5.45 8.77
N HIS A 77 -3.62 -5.86 8.18
CA HIS A 77 -4.90 -5.15 8.28
C HIS A 77 -5.76 -5.75 9.39
N TYR A 78 -5.34 -5.50 10.64
CA TYR A 78 -6.11 -5.75 11.87
C TYR A 78 -6.07 -4.52 12.77
#